data_AF-A0AAW0XVR7-F1
#
_entry.id   AF-A0AAW0XVR7-F1
#
_cell.length_a   1.000
_cell.length_b   1.000
_cell.length_c   1.000
_cell.angle_alpha   90.00
_cell.angle_beta   90.00
_cell.angle_gamma   90.00
#
_symmetry.space_group_name_H-M   'P 1'
#
loop_
_entity.id
_entity.type
_entity.pdbx_description
1 polymer ?
#
loop_
_entity_poly.entity_id
_entity_poly.type
_entity_poly.pdbx_seq_one_letter_code
_entity_poly.pdbx_strand_id
1 'polypeptide(L)'
;HRLVLLKVFASLKQRILWKWDQDTMDDLPPNVRLAKWLPQQDILGDPRLRLFITHGGLLSTQEATYHGIPILGMPVFVDQHHNVRQAQNEGWGRLQAWEDLTYDLLLQNIHHAINDTK
;
A
#
# COMPACT_ATOMS: atom_id res chain seq x y z
N HIS A 1 15.24 4.07 -0.24
CA HIS A 1 13.81 3.79 -0.03
C HIS A 1 12.87 4.67 -0.86
N ARG A 2 12.74 5.99 -0.63
CA ARG A 2 11.82 6.87 -1.40
C ARG A 2 11.97 6.79 -2.92
N LEU A 3 13.21 6.87 -3.44
CA LEU A 3 13.46 6.78 -4.89
C LEU A 3 13.00 5.45 -5.49
N VAL A 4 13.05 4.35 -4.72
CA VAL A 4 12.55 3.05 -5.15
C VAL A 4 11.03 3.07 -5.27
N LEU A 5 10.34 3.61 -4.25
CA LEU A 5 8.89 3.80 -4.28
C LEU A 5 8.47 4.60 -5.52
N LEU A 6 9.09 5.77 -5.76
CA LEU A 6 8.76 6.61 -6.91
C LEU A 6 9.01 5.91 -8.25
N LYS A 7 10.13 5.19 -8.39
CA LYS A 7 10.43 4.41 -9.59
C LYS A 7 9.40 3.32 -9.86
N VAL A 8 9.01 2.57 -8.82
CA VAL A 8 7.99 1.53 -8.95
C VAL A 8 6.62 2.14 -9.23
N PHE A 9 6.25 3.20 -8.52
CA PHE A 9 4.99 3.90 -8.74
C PHE A 9 4.87 4.43 -10.17
N ALA A 10 5.95 5.00 -10.72
CA ALA A 10 5.98 5.48 -12.10
C ALA A 10 5.80 4.37 -13.16
N SER A 11 6.19 3.12 -12.85
CA SER A 11 6.07 2.00 -13.81
C SER A 11 4.69 1.33 -13.79
N LEU A 12 3.87 1.61 -12.77
CA LEU A 12 2.52 1.07 -12.63
C LEU A 12 1.51 1.79 -13.54
N LYS A 13 0.57 1.03 -14.10
CA LYS A 13 -0.54 1.58 -14.90
C LYS A 13 -1.62 2.25 -14.04
N GLN A 14 -1.68 1.90 -12.76
CA GLN A 14 -2.65 2.40 -11.80
C GLN A 14 -2.36 3.86 -11.43
N ARG A 15 -3.42 4.58 -11.05
CA ARG A 15 -3.28 5.87 -10.37
C ARG A 15 -3.07 5.60 -8.88
N ILE A 16 -2.19 6.36 -8.26
CA ILE A 16 -1.79 6.18 -6.87
C ILE A 16 -2.19 7.42 -6.09
N LEU A 17 -3.00 7.24 -5.05
CA LEU A 17 -3.25 8.25 -4.04
C LEU A 17 -2.27 8.01 -2.89
N TRP A 18 -1.44 9.00 -2.61
CA TRP A 18 -0.43 8.89 -1.56
C TRP A 18 -0.65 9.95 -0.51
N LYS A 19 -0.98 9.52 0.71
CA LYS A 19 -0.99 10.39 1.88
C LYS A 19 0.43 10.89 2.18
N TRP A 20 0.66 12.19 2.10
CA TRP A 20 1.97 12.83 2.30
C TRP A 20 1.79 14.24 2.88
N ASP A 21 2.65 14.64 3.81
CA ASP A 21 2.48 15.89 4.57
C ASP A 21 2.77 17.16 3.75
N GLN A 22 3.42 17.03 2.59
CA GLN A 22 3.73 18.13 1.69
C GLN A 22 2.85 18.10 0.44
N ASP A 23 2.55 19.28 -0.12
CA ASP A 23 1.71 19.41 -1.32
C ASP A 23 2.49 19.12 -2.62
N THR A 24 3.82 19.20 -2.59
CA THR A 24 4.67 19.09 -3.77
C THR A 24 5.86 18.17 -3.54
N MET A 25 6.32 17.54 -4.62
CA MET A 25 7.50 16.70 -4.66
C MET A 25 8.08 16.77 -6.09
N ASP A 26 9.34 17.18 -6.23
CA ASP A 26 9.92 17.54 -7.55
C ASP A 26 9.99 16.36 -8.55
N ASP A 27 10.18 15.15 -8.03
CA ASP A 27 10.29 13.89 -8.77
C ASP A 27 9.00 13.05 -8.71
N LEU A 28 7.84 13.69 -8.49
CA LEU A 28 6.54 13.01 -8.41
C LEU A 28 6.11 12.47 -9.79
N PRO A 29 5.86 11.17 -9.93
CA PRO A 29 5.36 10.60 -11.18
C PRO A 29 3.95 11.11 -11.52
N PRO A 30 3.60 11.25 -12.81
CA PRO A 30 2.32 11.84 -13.25
C PRO A 30 1.09 11.01 -12.84
N ASN A 31 1.26 9.72 -12.53
CA ASN A 31 0.19 8.84 -12.05
C ASN A 31 0.03 8.87 -10.52
N VAL A 32 0.88 9.60 -9.79
CA VAL A 32 0.83 9.73 -8.33
C VAL A 32 0.25 11.09 -7.96
N ARG A 33 -0.70 11.10 -7.03
CA ARG A 33 -1.26 12.31 -6.44
C ARG A 33 -1.02 12.32 -4.94
N LEU A 34 -0.40 13.39 -4.46
CA LEU A 34 -0.20 13.62 -3.04
C LEU A 34 -1.44 14.25 -2.40
N ALA A 35 -1.69 13.94 -1.14
CA ALA A 35 -2.69 14.60 -0.31
C ALA A 35 -2.30 14.53 1.17
N LYS A 36 -2.43 15.64 1.90
CA LYS A 36 -2.19 15.66 3.36
C LYS A 36 -3.20 14.83 4.14
N TRP A 37 -4.43 14.81 3.64
CA TRP A 37 -5.54 14.09 4.23
C TRP A 37 -6.35 13.40 3.13
N LEU A 38 -6.79 12.18 3.41
CA LEU A 38 -7.59 11.34 2.52
C LEU A 38 -8.74 10.73 3.33
N PRO A 39 -9.97 10.69 2.79
CA PRO A 39 -11.07 9.97 3.41
C PRO A 39 -10.86 8.45 3.24
N GLN A 40 -10.06 7.85 4.12
CA GLN A 40 -9.60 6.45 3.97
C GLN A 40 -10.78 5.47 3.82
N GLN A 41 -11.80 5.58 4.66
CA GLN A 41 -13.00 4.73 4.61
C GLN A 41 -13.72 4.80 3.25
N ASP A 42 -13.98 6.01 2.75
CA ASP A 42 -14.62 6.20 1.44
C ASP A 42 -13.76 5.63 0.31
N ILE A 43 -12.44 5.75 0.41
CA ILE A 43 -11.50 5.19 -0.58
C ILE A 43 -11.49 3.65 -0.50
N LEU A 44 -11.49 3.07 0.70
CA LEU A 44 -11.56 1.62 0.90
C LEU A 44 -12.88 1.05 0.37
N GLY A 45 -13.97 1.81 0.43
CA GLY A 45 -15.26 1.46 -0.16
C GLY A 45 -15.38 1.70 -1.68
N ASP A 46 -14.39 2.32 -2.34
CA ASP A 46 -14.46 2.62 -3.77
C ASP A 46 -14.12 1.35 -4.60
N PRO A 47 -15.00 0.91 -5.52
CA PRO A 47 -14.80 -0.32 -6.29
C PRO A 47 -13.61 -0.27 -7.26
N ARG A 48 -13.01 0.91 -7.47
CA ARG A 48 -11.80 1.07 -8.29
C ARG A 48 -10.53 0.80 -7.51
N LEU A 49 -10.57 0.78 -6.18
CA LEU A 49 -9.40 0.49 -5.37
C LEU A 49 -8.97 -0.96 -5.56
N ARG A 50 -7.68 -1.17 -5.81
CA ARG A 50 -7.11 -2.51 -6.10
C ARG A 50 -6.12 -3.00 -5.06
N LEU A 51 -5.52 -2.07 -4.30
CA LEU A 51 -4.49 -2.37 -3.33
C LEU A 51 -4.42 -1.25 -2.31
N PHE A 52 -4.30 -1.63 -1.05
CA PHE A 52 -4.02 -0.71 0.05
C PHE A 52 -2.61 -0.96 0.59
N ILE A 53 -1.71 0.01 0.37
CA ILE A 53 -0.35 -0.01 0.94
C ILE A 53 -0.39 0.74 2.26
N THR A 54 -0.03 0.08 3.36
CA THR A 54 -0.15 0.64 4.71
C THR A 54 0.99 0.20 5.61
N HIS A 55 1.26 0.95 6.68
CA HIS A 55 2.18 0.49 7.71
C HIS A 55 1.60 -0.69 8.51
N GLY A 56 0.29 -0.98 8.41
CA GLY A 56 -0.31 -2.11 9.12
C GLY A 56 -0.82 -1.79 10.52
N GLY A 57 -1.29 -0.57 10.75
CA GLY A 57 -2.06 -0.25 11.95
C GLY A 57 -3.31 -1.13 12.06
N LEU A 58 -3.70 -1.47 13.28
CA LEU A 58 -4.77 -2.44 13.55
C LEU A 58 -6.09 -2.04 12.86
N LEU A 59 -6.55 -0.80 13.09
CA LEU A 59 -7.80 -0.30 12.52
C LEU A 59 -7.75 -0.29 10.99
N SER A 60 -6.73 0.32 10.39
CA SER A 60 -6.59 0.37 8.92
C SER A 60 -6.58 -1.03 8.29
N THR A 61 -5.96 -2.00 8.96
CA THR A 61 -5.93 -3.40 8.51
C THR A 61 -7.33 -4.03 8.56
N GLN A 62 -8.06 -3.84 9.67
CA GLN A 62 -9.44 -4.34 9.82
C GLN A 62 -10.40 -3.72 8.80
N GLU A 63 -10.29 -2.41 8.55
CA GLU A 63 -11.12 -1.71 7.57
C GLU A 63 -10.88 -2.24 6.15
N ALA A 64 -9.62 -2.42 5.77
CA ALA A 64 -9.28 -2.97 4.46
C ALA A 64 -9.77 -4.42 4.29
N THR A 65 -9.60 -5.27 5.31
CA THR A 65 -10.15 -6.63 5.32
C THR A 65 -11.67 -6.62 5.22
N TYR A 66 -12.37 -5.73 5.94
CA TYR A 66 -13.83 -5.59 5.89
C TYR A 66 -14.32 -5.25 4.48
N HIS A 67 -13.62 -4.38 3.75
CA HIS A 67 -13.92 -4.03 2.36
C HIS A 67 -13.40 -5.03 1.33
N GLY A 68 -12.72 -6.11 1.76
CA GLY A 68 -12.12 -7.09 0.86
C GLY A 68 -10.99 -6.53 -0.01
N ILE A 69 -10.30 -5.50 0.48
CA ILE A 69 -9.21 -4.85 -0.24
C ILE A 69 -7.87 -5.52 0.12
N PRO A 70 -7.07 -5.96 -0.86
CA PRO A 70 -5.74 -6.49 -0.62
C PRO A 70 -4.83 -5.50 0.10
N ILE A 71 -4.01 -6.02 1.01
CA ILE A 71 -3.10 -5.25 1.84
C ILE A 71 -1.65 -5.57 1.46
N LEU A 72 -0.87 -4.54 1.13
CA LEU A 72 0.60 -4.64 1.13
C LEU A 72 1.11 -3.87 2.36
N GLY A 73 1.48 -4.62 3.40
CA GLY A 73 1.90 -4.06 4.68
C GLY A 73 3.39 -3.76 4.72
N MET A 74 3.75 -2.52 5.05
CA MET A 74 5.12 -2.02 5.25
C MET A 74 5.35 -1.59 6.70
N PRO A 75 5.35 -2.53 7.66
CA PRO A 75 5.42 -2.22 9.09
C PRO A 75 6.74 -1.60 9.51
N VAL A 76 6.66 -0.72 10.51
CA VAL A 76 7.80 -0.02 11.13
C VAL A 76 7.94 -0.44 12.61
N PHE A 77 6.82 -0.70 13.27
CA PHE A 77 6.78 -1.10 14.69
C PHE A 77 6.30 -2.54 14.88
N VAL A 78 6.60 -3.12 16.04
CA VAL A 78 6.40 -4.54 16.35
C VAL A 78 4.94 -4.97 16.24
N ASP A 79 4.01 -4.17 16.76
CA ASP A 79 2.57 -4.42 16.69
C ASP A 79 2.08 -4.46 15.23
N GLN A 80 2.63 -3.60 14.39
CA GLN A 80 2.28 -3.52 12.97
C GLN A 80 2.69 -4.79 12.21
N HIS A 81 3.87 -5.35 12.54
CA HIS A 81 4.27 -6.65 11.98
C HIS A 81 3.27 -7.76 12.33
N HIS A 82 2.74 -7.76 13.55
CA HIS A 82 1.74 -8.74 13.96
C HIS A 82 0.45 -8.59 13.13
N ASN A 83 -0.07 -7.37 13.00
CA ASN A 83 -1.29 -7.10 12.23
C ASN A 83 -1.16 -7.49 10.75
N VAL A 84 -0.03 -7.15 10.11
CA VAL A 84 0.21 -7.51 8.69
C VAL A 84 0.33 -9.02 8.52
N ARG A 85 1.01 -9.72 9.44
CA ARG A 85 1.08 -11.19 9.41
C ARG A 85 -0.28 -11.83 9.60
N GLN A 86 -1.12 -11.28 10.47
CA GLN A 86 -2.49 -11.75 10.64
C GLN A 86 -3.27 -11.61 9.33
N ALA A 87 -3.27 -10.42 8.70
CA ALA A 87 -3.92 -10.22 7.40
C ALA A 87 -3.38 -11.17 6.32
N GLN A 88 -2.07 -11.44 6.33
CA GLN A 88 -1.45 -12.41 5.43
C GLN A 88 -1.94 -13.84 5.67
N ASN A 89 -2.06 -14.27 6.94
CA ASN A 89 -2.57 -15.60 7.28
C ASN A 89 -4.05 -15.78 6.89
N GLU A 90 -4.84 -14.71 6.95
CA GLU A 90 -6.24 -14.71 6.49
C GLU A 90 -6.36 -14.72 4.95
N GLY A 91 -5.27 -14.38 4.25
CA GLY A 91 -5.17 -14.35 2.79
C GLY A 91 -5.51 -12.99 2.16
N TRP A 92 -5.58 -11.93 2.98
CA TRP A 92 -5.85 -10.57 2.54
C TRP A 92 -4.59 -9.69 2.47
N GLY A 93 -3.48 -10.15 3.03
CA GLY A 93 -2.28 -9.35 3.21
C GLY A 93 -1.00 -9.96 2.66
N ARG A 94 -0.01 -9.10 2.44
CA ARG A 94 1.38 -9.46 2.15
C ARG A 94 2.32 -8.52 2.88
N LEU A 95 3.37 -9.07 3.48
CA LEU A 95 4.43 -8.30 4.11
C LEU A 95 5.46 -7.81 3.09
N GLN A 96 5.76 -6.50 3.11
CA GLN A 96 6.91 -5.89 2.46
C GLN A 96 7.83 -5.31 3.55
N ALA A 97 8.96 -5.98 3.78
CA ALA A 97 10.00 -5.51 4.69
C ALA A 97 10.69 -4.26 4.11
N TRP A 98 11.12 -3.35 4.98
CA TRP A 98 11.85 -2.14 4.57
C TRP A 98 13.29 -2.48 4.17
N GLU A 99 13.87 -3.49 4.82
CA GLU A 99 15.22 -4.01 4.60
C GLU A 99 15.40 -4.56 3.18
N ASP A 100 14.33 -5.14 2.62
CA ASP A 100 14.32 -5.77 1.29
C ASP A 100 13.66 -4.88 0.22
N LEU A 101 13.55 -3.57 0.45
CA LEU A 101 12.86 -2.68 -0.46
C LEU A 101 13.68 -2.35 -1.71
N THR A 102 13.67 -3.29 -2.66
CA THR A 102 14.22 -3.16 -4.01
C THR A 102 13.11 -2.85 -5.03
N TYR A 103 13.50 -2.38 -6.22
CA TYR A 103 12.55 -2.11 -7.29
C TYR A 103 11.78 -3.39 -7.69
N ASP A 104 12.51 -4.48 -7.95
CA ASP A 104 11.93 -5.72 -8.44
C ASP A 104 11.02 -6.36 -7.41
N LEU A 105 11.44 -6.44 -6.14
CA LEU A 105 10.65 -7.08 -5.09
C LEU A 105 9.37 -6.29 -4.79
N LEU A 106 9.45 -4.96 -4.69
CA LEU A 106 8.27 -4.15 -4.46
C LEU A 106 7.29 -4.24 -5.64
N LEU A 107 7.80 -4.16 -6.87
CA LEU A 107 6.98 -4.27 -8.08
C LEU A 107 6.29 -5.64 -8.15
N GLN A 108 7.03 -6.72 -7.87
CA GLN A 108 6.50 -8.08 -7.81
C GLN A 108 5.41 -8.21 -6.74
N ASN A 109 5.66 -7.70 -5.53
CA ASN A 109 4.70 -7.78 -4.43
C ASN A 109 3.42 -6.97 -4.72
N ILE A 110 3.53 -5.80 -5.35
CA ILE A 110 2.36 -5.02 -5.81
C ILE A 110 1.59 -5.78 -6.88
N HIS A 111 2.27 -6.36 -7.87
CA HIS A 111 1.59 -7.15 -8.92
C HIS A 111 0.89 -8.38 -8.36
N HIS A 112 1.52 -9.13 -7.45
CA HIS A 112 0.86 -10.23 -6.78
C HIS A 112 -0.36 -9.75 -5.99
N ALA A 113 -0.23 -8.70 -5.17
CA ALA A 113 -1.33 -8.23 -4.35
C ALA A 113 -2.54 -7.72 -5.17
N ILE A 114 -2.30 -7.16 -6.37
CA ILE A 114 -3.37 -6.70 -7.27
C ILE A 114 -4.04 -7.86 -8.02
N ASN A 115 -3.32 -8.96 -8.31
CA ASN A 115 -3.78 -10.02 -9.21
C ASN A 115 -4.19 -11.32 -8.48
N ASP A 116 -3.59 -11.64 -7.33
CA ASP A 116 -3.85 -12.85 -6.54
C ASP A 116 -4.85 -12.58 -5.41
N THR A 117 -6.01 -12.00 -5.75
CA THR A 117 -7.14 -11.97 -4.82
C THR A 117 -7.84 -13.32 -4.80
N LYS A 118 -8.02 -13.88 -3.59
CA LYS A 118 -8.98 -14.95 -3.30
C LYS A 118 -10.37 -14.63 -3.85
#